data_AF-A0A968JTI9-F1
#
_entry.id   AF-A0A968JTI9-F1
#
_cell.length_a   1.000
_cell.length_b   1.000
_cell.length_c   1.000
_cell.angle_alpha   90.00
_cell.angle_beta   90.00
_cell.angle_gamma   90.00
#
_symmetry.space_group_name_H-M   'P 1'
#
loop_
_entity.id
_entity.type
_entity.pdbx_description
1 polymer ?
#
loop_
_entity_poly.entity_id
_entity_poly.type
_entity_poly.pdbx_seq_one_letter_code
_entity_poly.pdbx_strand_id
1 'polypeptide(L)'
;MECRGACMGIEDSISYNQRAEKLLKSLTMNCLNSIILDRGRNINEYAVIKIENGKYIGFGYMDKCECISHPAEVDLYIEKHHDNRDIQAIIRHFINNGKIVKKIDY
;
A
#
# COMPACT_ATOMS: atom_id res chain seq x y z
N MET A 1 -35.93 22.28 -29.19
CA MET A 1 -35.18 23.24 -28.35
C MET A 1 -34.65 22.42 -27.18
N GLU A 2 -33.36 22.31 -26.91
CA GLU A 2 -32.28 23.29 -27.00
C GLU A 2 -30.96 22.63 -27.45
N CYS A 3 -30.35 23.21 -28.48
CA CYS A 3 -28.89 23.17 -28.65
C CYS A 3 -28.33 24.40 -27.96
N ARG A 4 -27.30 24.26 -27.12
CA ARG A 4 -26.31 25.32 -26.88
C ARG A 4 -24.91 24.77 -26.63
N GLY A 5 -24.08 24.88 -27.66
CA GLY A 5 -22.73 25.43 -27.47
C GLY A 5 -21.59 24.43 -27.38
N ALA A 6 -21.24 23.82 -28.52
CA ALA A 6 -19.82 23.64 -28.81
C ALA A 6 -19.18 25.02 -29.02
N CYS A 7 -17.93 25.19 -28.57
CA CYS A 7 -17.04 26.36 -28.70
C CYS A 7 -17.19 27.50 -27.67
N MET A 8 -16.34 27.46 -26.64
CA MET A 8 -15.53 28.61 -26.21
C MET A 8 -14.32 28.08 -25.42
N GLY A 9 -13.11 28.33 -25.93
CA GLY A 9 -11.85 27.77 -25.45
C GLY A 9 -11.33 28.41 -24.16
N ILE A 10 -11.46 27.67 -23.06
CA ILE A 10 -10.66 27.83 -21.85
C ILE A 10 -10.34 26.41 -21.39
N GLU A 11 -9.19 25.89 -21.82
CA GLU A 11 -8.62 24.68 -21.21
C GLU A 11 -8.41 24.93 -19.72
N ASP A 12 -8.74 23.96 -18.88
CA ASP A 12 -7.86 23.71 -17.73
C ASP A 12 -7.87 22.22 -17.36
N SER A 13 -6.67 21.67 -17.33
CA SER A 13 -6.24 20.28 -17.37
C SER A 13 -6.59 19.48 -16.10
N ILE A 14 -7.73 19.75 -15.47
CA ILE A 14 -8.02 19.29 -14.10
C ILE A 14 -8.95 18.05 -14.10
N SER A 15 -9.80 17.91 -15.12
CA SER A 15 -10.80 16.82 -15.16
C SER A 15 -10.28 15.48 -15.68
N TYR A 16 -9.06 15.45 -16.26
CA TYR A 16 -8.42 14.19 -16.65
C TYR A 16 -7.68 13.52 -15.47
N ASN A 17 -7.08 14.33 -14.60
CA ASN A 17 -6.25 13.84 -13.50
C ASN A 17 -7.04 13.06 -12.45
N GLN A 18 -8.30 13.40 -12.18
CA GLN A 18 -9.08 12.72 -11.13
C GLN A 18 -9.50 11.29 -11.51
N ARG A 19 -9.69 11.01 -12.81
CA ARG A 19 -10.00 9.67 -13.31
C ARG A 19 -8.73 8.83 -13.46
N ALA A 20 -7.65 9.44 -13.96
CA ALA A 20 -6.34 8.82 -14.01
C ALA A 20 -5.82 8.50 -12.60
N GLU A 21 -5.94 9.39 -11.62
CA GLU A 21 -5.60 9.15 -10.22
C GLU A 21 -6.50 8.09 -9.56
N LYS A 22 -7.79 8.01 -9.90
CA LYS A 22 -8.66 6.94 -9.38
C LYS A 22 -8.29 5.56 -9.95
N LEU A 23 -7.91 5.51 -11.22
CA LEU A 23 -7.40 4.30 -11.86
C LEU A 23 -6.02 3.94 -11.31
N LEU A 24 -5.11 4.89 -11.19
CA LEU A 24 -3.82 4.73 -10.53
C LEU A 24 -4.02 4.26 -9.10
N LYS A 25 -4.81 4.91 -8.25
CA LYS A 25 -5.15 4.46 -6.88
C LYS A 25 -5.83 3.09 -6.80
N SER A 26 -6.46 2.64 -7.89
CA SER A 26 -7.02 1.28 -7.97
C SER A 26 -6.01 0.26 -8.47
N LEU A 27 -4.94 0.69 -9.15
CA LEU A 27 -3.87 -0.12 -9.74
C LEU A 27 -2.62 -0.18 -8.87
N THR A 28 -2.24 0.90 -8.20
CA THR A 28 -1.17 0.97 -7.20
C THR A 28 -1.77 0.69 -5.82
N MET A 29 -1.04 -0.11 -5.03
CA MET A 29 -1.34 -0.25 -3.61
C MET A 29 -1.30 1.17 -3.02
N ASN A 30 -2.37 1.64 -2.36
CA ASN A 30 -2.47 2.99 -1.75
C ASN A 30 -1.46 3.23 -0.60
N CYS A 31 -0.45 2.39 -0.48
CA CYS A 31 0.55 2.33 0.56
C CYS A 31 1.90 2.56 -0.13
N LEU A 32 2.41 3.80 -0.11
CA LEU A 32 3.71 4.11 -0.71
C LEU A 32 4.81 3.50 0.16
N ASN A 33 4.98 4.02 1.37
CA ASN A 33 5.93 3.52 2.35
C ASN A 33 5.14 3.14 3.59
N SER A 34 4.93 1.84 3.77
CA SER A 34 4.09 1.34 4.85
C SER A 34 4.65 0.03 5.40
N ILE A 35 4.59 -0.09 6.71
CA ILE A 35 4.83 -1.34 7.44
C ILE A 35 3.48 -1.82 7.96
N ILE A 36 3.12 -3.05 7.59
CA ILE A 36 1.90 -3.69 8.05
C ILE A 36 2.30 -4.75 9.07
N LEU A 37 1.68 -4.67 10.24
CA LEU A 37 1.81 -5.63 11.32
C LEU A 37 0.50 -6.41 11.42
N ASP A 38 0.63 -7.73 11.41
CA ASP A 38 -0.47 -8.66 11.61
C ASP A 38 -0.14 -9.69 12.69
N ARG A 39 -1.11 -10.55 13.03
CA ARG A 39 -0.88 -11.62 14.00
C ARG A 39 0.14 -12.60 13.43
N GLY A 40 1.24 -12.80 14.14
CA GLY A 40 2.24 -13.80 13.73
C GLY A 40 1.76 -15.23 13.99
N ARG A 41 2.66 -16.20 13.82
CA ARG A 41 2.33 -17.63 13.98
C ARG A 41 1.98 -17.97 15.43
N ASN A 42 2.66 -17.32 16.37
CA ASN A 42 2.42 -17.42 17.81
C ASN A 42 1.87 -16.11 18.39
N ILE A 43 1.31 -16.19 19.60
CA ILE A 43 0.73 -15.04 20.29
C ILE A 43 1.76 -13.97 20.69
N ASN A 44 3.04 -14.33 20.71
CA ASN A 44 4.16 -13.46 21.08
C ASN A 44 4.92 -12.88 19.89
N GLU A 45 4.45 -13.10 18.66
CA GLU A 45 5.06 -12.53 17.45
C GLU A 45 4.05 -11.75 16.62
N TYR A 46 4.55 -10.77 15.87
CA TYR A 46 3.86 -10.08 14.80
C TYR A 46 4.41 -10.54 13.46
N ALA A 47 3.51 -10.78 12.52
CA ALA A 47 3.84 -10.87 11.12
C ALA A 47 4.07 -9.46 10.58
N VAL A 48 5.17 -9.25 9.85
CA VAL A 48 5.57 -7.93 9.35
C VAL A 48 5.67 -7.97 7.83
N ILE A 49 5.00 -7.04 7.18
CA ILE A 49 5.07 -6.84 5.73
C ILE A 49 5.58 -5.43 5.48
N LYS A 50 6.67 -5.29 4.72
CA LYS A 50 7.24 -3.99 4.35
C LYS A 50 6.90 -3.66 2.90
N ILE A 51 6.41 -2.45 2.70
CA ILE A 51 6.09 -1.88 1.39
C ILE A 51 6.86 -0.57 1.27
N GLU A 52 7.58 -0.40 0.17
CA GLU A 52 8.29 0.85 -0.15
C GLU A 52 8.02 1.26 -1.60
N ASN A 53 7.77 2.55 -1.81
CA ASN A 53 7.35 3.13 -3.08
C ASN A 53 6.21 2.36 -3.78
N GLY A 54 5.27 1.82 -3.01
CA GLY A 54 4.14 1.06 -3.53
C GLY A 54 4.49 -0.37 -3.97
N LYS A 55 5.71 -0.83 -3.69
CA LYS A 55 6.19 -2.18 -4.02
C LYS A 55 6.37 -3.01 -2.77
N TYR A 56 6.04 -4.28 -2.87
CA TYR A 56 6.36 -5.23 -1.81
C TYR A 56 7.88 -5.42 -1.71
N ILE A 57 8.43 -5.24 -0.51
CA ILE A 57 9.86 -5.41 -0.25
C ILE A 57 10.14 -6.77 0.35
N GLY A 58 9.30 -7.21 1.27
CA GLY A 58 9.52 -8.45 1.98
C GLY A 58 8.53 -8.69 3.11
N PHE A 59 8.64 -9.88 3.66
CA PHE A 59 7.79 -10.39 4.73
C PHE A 59 8.64 -11.10 5.78
N GLY A 60 8.21 -11.03 7.04
CA GLY A 60 8.83 -11.81 8.09
C GLY A 60 8.05 -11.75 9.39
N TYR A 61 8.75 -12.05 10.47
CA TYR A 61 8.16 -12.14 11.81
C TYR A 61 9.08 -11.45 12.80
N MET A 62 8.48 -10.69 13.71
CA MET A 62 9.19 -10.02 14.80
C MET A 62 8.51 -10.35 16.12
N ASP A 63 9.28 -10.40 17.20
CA ASP A 63 8.71 -10.57 18.54
C ASP A 63 7.93 -9.32 18.96
N LYS A 64 6.85 -9.48 19.73
CA LYS A 64 6.02 -8.35 20.19
C LYS A 64 6.74 -7.45 21.19
N CYS A 65 7.79 -7.94 21.85
CA CYS A 65 8.63 -7.15 22.74
C CYS A 65 9.59 -6.23 21.98
N GLU A 66 9.86 -6.49 20.70
CA GLU A 66 10.75 -5.66 19.90
C GLU A 66 10.06 -4.36 19.50
N CYS A 67 10.66 -3.23 19.87
CA CYS A 67 10.20 -1.90 19.50
C CYS A 67 10.92 -1.43 18.23
N ILE A 68 10.21 -1.41 17.10
CA ILE A 68 10.72 -0.76 15.89
C ILE A 68 10.67 0.75 16.09
N SER A 69 11.84 1.41 16.12
CA SER A 69 11.93 2.87 16.16
C SER A 69 12.11 3.45 14.77
N HIS A 70 12.84 2.74 13.88
CA HIS A 70 13.10 3.14 12.51
C HIS A 70 12.61 2.07 11.52
N PRO A 71 12.01 2.49 10.39
CA PRO A 71 11.53 1.55 9.37
C PRO A 71 12.65 0.71 8.73
N ALA A 72 13.91 1.15 8.83
CA ALA A 72 15.08 0.41 8.38
C ALA A 72 15.37 -0.83 9.23
N GLU A 73 15.01 -0.83 10.52
CA GLU A 73 15.24 -1.98 11.41
C GLU A 73 14.39 -3.19 11.01
N VAL A 74 13.23 -2.95 10.39
CA VAL A 74 12.35 -3.99 9.85
C VAL A 74 13.05 -4.85 8.80
N ASP A 75 14.02 -4.28 8.09
CA ASP A 75 14.80 -4.97 7.06
C ASP A 75 15.59 -6.18 7.62
N LEU A 76 15.89 -6.17 8.93
CA LEU A 76 16.58 -7.26 9.63
C LEU A 76 15.64 -8.43 9.97
N TYR A 77 14.33 -8.17 10.03
CA TYR A 77 13.31 -9.14 10.45
C TYR A 77 12.49 -9.69 9.29
N ILE A 78 12.67 -9.15 8.09
CA ILE A 78 11.97 -9.59 6.88
C ILE A 78 12.92 -10.28 5.92
N GLU A 79 12.39 -11.28 5.23
CA GLU A 79 13.03 -11.83 4.03
C GLU A 79 12.61 -10.98 2.83
N LYS A 80 13.61 -10.47 2.11
CA LYS A 80 13.37 -9.69 0.89
C LYS A 80 12.90 -10.60 -0.22
N HIS A 81 11.81 -10.21 -0.86
CA HIS A 81 11.21 -10.96 -1.93
C HIS A 81 10.92 -10.06 -3.12
N HIS A 82 10.92 -10.65 -4.32
CA HIS A 82 10.63 -9.91 -5.53
C HIS A 82 9.14 -9.57 -5.58
N ASP A 83 8.83 -8.29 -5.83
CA ASP A 83 7.49 -7.80 -6.05
C ASP A 83 6.93 -8.33 -7.38
N ASN A 84 5.74 -8.94 -7.36
CA ASN A 84 5.01 -9.28 -8.58
C ASN A 84 3.54 -8.85 -8.48
N ARG A 85 2.85 -8.83 -9.62
CA ARG A 85 1.44 -8.40 -9.69
C ARG A 85 0.52 -9.25 -8.83
N ASP A 86 0.78 -10.56 -8.74
CA ASP A 86 0.01 -11.48 -7.92
C ASP A 86 0.17 -11.19 -6.42
N ILE A 87 1.40 -11.00 -5.93
CA ILE A 87 1.69 -10.62 -4.54
C ILE A 87 1.04 -9.29 -4.22
N GLN A 88 1.15 -8.28 -5.09
CA GLN A 88 0.47 -7.00 -4.88
C GLN A 88 -1.06 -7.17 -4.78
N ALA A 89 -1.66 -8.04 -5.59
CA ALA A 89 -3.10 -8.31 -5.53
C ALA A 89 -3.48 -9.00 -4.21
N ILE A 90 -2.68 -9.98 -3.76
CA ILE A 90 -2.88 -10.68 -2.49
C ILE A 90 -2.75 -9.71 -1.31
N ILE A 91 -1.68 -8.91 -1.26
CA ILE A 91 -1.45 -7.93 -0.20
C ILE A 91 -2.56 -6.88 -0.20
N ARG A 92 -3.01 -6.42 -1.36
CA ARG A 92 -4.12 -5.45 -1.46
C ARG A 92 -5.42 -6.04 -0.93
N HIS A 93 -5.74 -7.28 -1.30
CA HIS A 93 -6.90 -7.97 -0.75
C HIS A 93 -6.78 -8.13 0.76
N PHE A 94 -5.59 -8.50 1.24
CA PHE A 94 -5.30 -8.65 2.66
C PHE A 94 -5.45 -7.34 3.44
N ILE A 95 -4.98 -6.20 2.92
CA ILE A 95 -5.14 -4.88 3.56
C ILE A 95 -6.61 -4.47 3.59
N ASN A 96 -7.35 -4.67 2.49
CA ASN A 96 -8.73 -4.20 2.38
C ASN A 96 -9.74 -5.07 3.12
N ASN A 97 -9.53 -6.38 3.16
CA ASN A 97 -10.48 -7.34 3.75
C ASN A 97 -9.98 -8.00 5.04
N GLY A 98 -8.68 -7.92 5.32
CA GLY A 98 -8.06 -8.52 6.49
C GLY A 98 -8.18 -7.64 7.73
N LYS A 99 -8.20 -8.28 8.90
CA LYS A 99 -8.11 -7.60 10.20
C LYS A 99 -6.65 -7.30 10.54
N ILE A 100 -6.05 -6.37 9.78
CA ILE A 100 -4.69 -5.88 10.06
C ILE A 100 -4.61 -5.38 11.50
N VAL A 101 -3.60 -5.82 12.24
CA VAL A 101 -3.41 -5.40 13.64
C VAL A 101 -3.00 -3.93 13.67
N LYS A 102 -2.02 -3.55 12.86
CA LYS A 102 -1.53 -2.18 12.80
C LYS A 102 -0.91 -1.88 11.44
N LYS A 103 -1.14 -0.67 10.96
CA LYS A 103 -0.44 -0.10 9.80
C LYS A 103 0.34 1.12 10.25
N ILE A 104 1.59 1.21 9.83
CA ILE A 104 2.48 2.34 10.10
C ILE A 104 2.92 2.90 8.75
N ASP A 105 2.53 4.13 8.46
CA ASP A 105 2.95 4.87 7.27
C ASP A 105 4.10 5.82 7.65
N TYR A 106 5.11 5.95 6.78
CA TYR A 106 6.31 6.79 7.05
C TYR A 106 6.82 7.53 5.81
#